data_AF-A0AAV5DYN8-F1
#
_entry.id   AF-A0AAV5DYN8-F1
#
_cell.length_a   1.000
_cell.length_b   1.000
_cell.length_c   1.000
_cell.angle_alpha   90.00
_cell.angle_beta   90.00
_cell.angle_gamma   90.00
#
_symmetry.space_group_name_H-M   'P 1'
#
loop_
_entity.id
_entity.type
_entity.pdbx_description
1 polymer ?
#
loop_
_entity_poly.entity_id
_entity_poly.type
_entity_poly.pdbx_seq_one_letter_code
_entity_poly.pdbx_strand_id
1 'polypeptide(L)'
;MFWRMTGLSAASPVDTILDKENFTLEELLDEDEIIQECKALNNRLINFLRDKAQVEQLLRYIVEEVPEDSEKKRSFKFPFIACEIFTCEIEIILRTLVEDDELMGLLFSFVKPDHPHSTLLAGYFSKVVICLMLRKTAPLMNYVQAHPDIVIQLVDLIGITSIMEVLMRLIGADETIYSNFADTLQWLENTDVLEMIVDKFSSSDSPEVHANAAEILSAVTRCAPPALAAKISSPSFVGRLFHHALEESRPKSVLVHSLSVCISLLDPKRLASASYQAFRSNLSHGTLVTASPETVNGMLESLGECWAFDSANGHFLQKAKRPHELGNIGHITRTANKLIQLGNSNSRIQSHLQDNSEWVEWQTDVLVKRNEVENVYHWACG
;
A
#
# COMPACT_ATOMS: atom_id res chain seq x y z
N MET A 1 -48.49 -31.18 22.43
CA MET A 1 -48.34 -30.58 21.09
C MET A 1 -46.95 -29.98 21.01
N PHE A 2 -46.32 -30.05 19.84
CA PHE A 2 -44.90 -29.80 19.52
C PHE A 2 -43.98 -31.02 19.67
N TRP A 3 -43.93 -31.79 18.58
CA TRP A 3 -42.97 -32.84 18.30
C TRP A 3 -41.54 -32.28 18.30
N ARG A 4 -40.64 -32.93 19.05
CA ARG A 4 -39.22 -32.94 18.71
C ARG A 4 -39.05 -33.95 17.58
N MET A 5 -39.07 -33.46 16.34
CA MET A 5 -38.41 -34.19 15.24
C MET A 5 -36.91 -34.11 15.54
N THR A 6 -36.31 -35.24 15.90
CA THR A 6 -34.88 -35.48 15.68
C THR A 6 -34.62 -35.24 14.20
N GLY A 7 -33.92 -34.15 13.89
CA GLY A 7 -33.72 -33.66 12.53
C GLY A 7 -33.20 -34.77 11.63
N LEU A 8 -33.96 -35.06 10.59
CA LEU A 8 -33.42 -35.65 9.37
C LEU A 8 -32.26 -34.73 8.96
N SER A 9 -31.02 -35.22 9.01
CA SER A 9 -29.93 -34.61 8.24
C SER A 9 -30.39 -34.67 6.78
N ALA A 10 -30.89 -33.57 6.25
CA ALA A 10 -30.97 -33.40 4.81
C ALA A 10 -29.54 -33.64 4.29
N ALA A 11 -29.39 -34.53 3.30
CA ALA A 11 -28.11 -34.76 2.67
C ALA A 11 -27.59 -33.42 2.16
N SER A 12 -26.32 -33.11 2.43
CA SER A 12 -25.72 -31.89 1.90
C SER A 12 -25.87 -31.87 0.37
N PRO A 13 -26.35 -30.77 -0.23
CA PRO A 13 -26.41 -30.64 -1.69
C PRO A 13 -25.03 -30.86 -2.34
N VAL A 14 -23.96 -30.41 -1.67
CA VAL A 14 -22.57 -30.65 -2.08
C VAL A 14 -22.23 -32.13 -2.03
N ASP A 15 -22.57 -32.84 -0.94
CA ASP A 15 -22.32 -34.29 -0.87
C ASP A 15 -23.08 -35.06 -1.96
N THR A 16 -24.28 -34.60 -2.32
CA THR A 16 -25.09 -35.19 -3.40
C THR A 16 -24.39 -35.08 -4.76
N ILE A 17 -23.61 -34.01 -4.99
CA ILE A 17 -22.78 -33.88 -6.21
C ILE A 17 -21.55 -34.75 -6.12
N LEU A 18 -20.90 -34.79 -4.97
CA LEU A 18 -19.73 -35.63 -4.71
C LEU A 18 -20.04 -37.15 -4.80
N ASP A 19 -21.32 -37.53 -4.74
CA ASP A 19 -21.80 -38.90 -4.94
C ASP A 19 -21.97 -39.28 -6.43
N LYS A 20 -21.93 -38.32 -7.35
CA LYS A 20 -21.98 -38.60 -8.80
C LYS A 20 -20.65 -39.22 -9.26
N GLU A 21 -20.70 -40.17 -10.18
CA GLU A 21 -19.48 -40.82 -10.69
C GLU A 21 -18.53 -39.86 -11.45
N ASN A 22 -19.06 -38.83 -12.12
CA ASN A 22 -18.30 -37.90 -12.96
C ASN A 22 -18.73 -36.45 -12.74
N PHE A 23 -18.65 -35.94 -11.50
CA PHE A 23 -18.88 -34.51 -11.25
C PHE A 23 -17.66 -33.67 -11.68
N THR A 24 -17.88 -32.38 -11.89
CA THR A 24 -16.85 -31.39 -12.24
C THR A 24 -16.65 -30.39 -11.10
N LEU A 25 -15.52 -29.67 -11.12
CA LEU A 25 -15.34 -28.54 -10.20
C LEU A 25 -16.41 -27.48 -10.44
N GLU A 26 -16.75 -27.20 -11.69
CA GLU A 26 -17.73 -26.20 -12.08
C GLU A 26 -19.13 -26.52 -11.53
N GLU A 27 -19.52 -27.80 -11.48
CA GLU A 27 -20.76 -28.21 -10.81
C GLU A 27 -20.75 -27.85 -9.31
N LEU A 28 -19.62 -28.05 -8.63
CA LEU A 28 -19.49 -27.67 -7.21
C LEU A 28 -19.47 -26.16 -7.02
N LEU A 29 -18.77 -25.42 -7.89
CA LEU A 29 -18.75 -23.95 -7.86
C LEU A 29 -20.12 -23.35 -8.21
N ASP A 30 -20.96 -24.10 -8.92
CA ASP A 30 -22.33 -23.71 -9.22
C ASP A 30 -23.30 -23.90 -8.04
N GLU A 31 -22.92 -24.61 -6.98
CA GLU A 31 -23.76 -24.77 -5.78
C GLU A 31 -23.71 -23.56 -4.85
N ASP A 32 -24.88 -23.10 -4.41
CA ASP A 32 -25.01 -21.91 -3.55
C ASP A 32 -24.42 -22.11 -2.14
N GLU A 33 -24.38 -23.36 -1.65
CA GLU A 33 -23.89 -23.73 -0.32
C GLU A 33 -22.37 -24.01 -0.29
N ILE A 34 -21.66 -23.96 -1.43
CA ILE A 34 -20.25 -24.39 -1.55
C ILE A 34 -19.31 -23.68 -0.56
N ILE A 35 -19.47 -22.37 -0.39
CA ILE A 35 -18.68 -21.57 0.57
C ILE A 35 -19.04 -21.95 2.01
N GLN A 36 -20.31 -22.20 2.30
CA GLN A 36 -20.75 -22.58 3.65
C GLN A 36 -20.19 -23.95 4.03
N GLU A 37 -20.22 -24.91 3.11
CA GLU A 37 -19.65 -26.25 3.29
C GLU A 37 -18.12 -26.21 3.48
N CYS A 38 -17.43 -25.32 2.75
CA CYS A 38 -16.01 -25.03 2.99
C CYS A 38 -15.77 -24.52 4.42
N LYS A 39 -16.55 -23.52 4.88
CA LYS A 39 -16.46 -22.95 6.23
C LYS A 39 -16.87 -23.95 7.32
N ALA A 40 -17.79 -24.87 7.01
CA ALA A 40 -18.19 -25.96 7.88
C ALA A 40 -17.17 -27.12 7.91
N LEU A 41 -16.06 -26.99 7.16
CA LEU A 41 -15.01 -27.99 7.05
C LEU A 41 -15.50 -29.35 6.56
N ASN A 42 -16.36 -29.37 5.54
CA ASN A 42 -16.80 -30.61 4.91
C ASN A 42 -15.59 -31.37 4.37
N ASN A 43 -15.27 -32.51 5.01
CA ASN A 43 -14.08 -33.29 4.72
C ASN A 43 -14.04 -33.83 3.29
N ARG A 44 -15.19 -34.23 2.72
CA ARG A 44 -15.24 -34.77 1.36
C ARG A 44 -14.93 -33.68 0.35
N LEU A 45 -15.55 -32.51 0.53
CA LEU A 45 -15.31 -31.34 -0.29
C LEU A 45 -13.84 -30.89 -0.21
N ILE A 46 -13.31 -30.73 1.00
CA ILE A 46 -11.92 -30.28 1.21
C ILE A 46 -10.92 -31.28 0.62
N ASN A 47 -11.16 -32.58 0.74
CA ASN A 47 -10.30 -33.61 0.17
C ASN A 47 -10.28 -33.58 -1.36
N PHE A 48 -11.35 -33.15 -2.00
CA PHE A 48 -11.38 -32.90 -3.44
C PHE A 48 -10.67 -31.59 -3.80
N LEU A 49 -11.04 -30.48 -3.14
CA LEU A 49 -10.52 -29.14 -3.45
C LEU A 49 -9.01 -28.97 -3.21
N ARG A 50 -8.42 -29.77 -2.32
CA ARG A 50 -6.98 -29.70 -2.02
C ARG A 50 -6.07 -30.26 -3.12
N ASP A 51 -6.62 -31.00 -4.09
CA ASP A 51 -5.81 -31.60 -5.15
C ASP A 51 -5.24 -30.51 -6.07
N LYS A 52 -3.98 -30.68 -6.51
CA LYS A 52 -3.25 -29.68 -7.31
C LYS A 52 -4.07 -29.14 -8.48
N ALA A 53 -4.71 -30.04 -9.25
CA ALA A 53 -5.52 -29.65 -10.41
C ALA A 53 -6.70 -28.73 -10.04
N GLN A 54 -7.32 -28.94 -8.87
CA GLN A 54 -8.42 -28.10 -8.41
C GLN A 54 -7.90 -26.73 -7.94
N VAL A 55 -6.79 -26.71 -7.18
CA VAL A 55 -6.15 -25.46 -6.76
C VAL A 55 -5.69 -24.64 -7.96
N GLU A 56 -5.09 -25.29 -8.98
CA GLU A 56 -4.71 -24.65 -10.23
C GLU A 56 -5.91 -24.03 -10.94
N GLN A 57 -7.00 -24.77 -11.11
CA GLN A 57 -8.20 -24.26 -11.78
C GLN A 57 -8.83 -23.09 -11.01
N LEU A 58 -8.87 -23.16 -9.67
CA LEU A 58 -9.32 -22.05 -8.83
C LEU A 58 -8.43 -20.80 -9.00
N LEU A 59 -7.11 -20.97 -9.12
CA LEU A 59 -6.21 -19.85 -9.42
C LEU A 59 -6.46 -19.25 -10.80
N ARG A 60 -6.70 -20.08 -11.84
CA ARG A 60 -7.02 -19.59 -13.18
C ARG A 60 -8.25 -18.68 -13.18
N TYR A 61 -9.28 -19.02 -12.41
CA TYR A 61 -10.44 -18.14 -12.24
C TYR A 61 -10.11 -16.78 -11.57
N ILE A 62 -9.00 -16.68 -10.84
CA ILE A 62 -8.60 -15.47 -10.12
C ILE A 62 -7.65 -14.62 -10.96
N VAL A 63 -6.78 -15.25 -11.76
CA VAL A 63 -5.75 -14.54 -12.50
C VAL A 63 -6.08 -14.38 -13.98
N GLU A 64 -6.82 -15.28 -14.62
CA GLU A 64 -7.08 -15.23 -16.06
C GLU A 64 -8.42 -14.57 -16.40
N GLU A 65 -8.43 -13.71 -17.41
CA GLU A 65 -9.67 -13.14 -17.94
C GLU A 65 -10.44 -14.19 -18.75
N VAL A 66 -11.74 -14.26 -18.51
CA VAL A 66 -12.64 -15.14 -19.24
C VAL A 66 -12.91 -14.56 -20.63
N PRO A 67 -12.74 -15.32 -21.73
CA PRO A 67 -13.01 -14.84 -23.08
C PRO A 67 -14.46 -14.32 -23.23
N GLU A 68 -14.65 -13.25 -24.00
CA GLU A 68 -15.95 -12.55 -24.16
C GLU A 68 -17.11 -13.45 -24.62
N ASP A 69 -16.80 -14.56 -25.31
CA ASP A 69 -17.77 -15.54 -25.82
C ASP A 69 -18.31 -16.51 -24.75
N SER A 70 -17.81 -16.43 -23.52
CA SER A 70 -18.20 -17.32 -22.43
C SER A 70 -19.52 -16.88 -21.77
N GLU A 71 -20.21 -17.81 -21.10
CA GLU A 71 -21.43 -17.50 -20.35
C GLU A 71 -21.17 -16.42 -19.28
N LYS A 72 -21.71 -15.22 -19.48
CA LYS A 72 -21.53 -14.04 -18.59
C LYS A 72 -21.86 -14.30 -17.12
N LYS A 73 -22.68 -15.31 -16.80
CA LYS A 73 -22.99 -15.68 -15.41
C LYS A 73 -21.80 -16.37 -14.74
N ARG A 74 -21.08 -17.21 -15.48
CA ARG A 74 -19.90 -17.94 -15.00
C ARG A 74 -18.67 -17.04 -14.90
N SER A 75 -18.56 -16.04 -15.78
CA SER A 75 -17.43 -15.09 -15.79
C SER A 75 -17.32 -14.23 -14.52
N PHE A 76 -18.41 -14.03 -13.76
CA PHE A 76 -18.37 -13.34 -12.47
C PHE A 76 -18.49 -14.28 -11.27
N LYS A 77 -19.27 -15.36 -11.38
CA LYS A 77 -19.51 -16.29 -10.27
C LYS A 77 -18.23 -17.04 -9.90
N PHE A 78 -17.54 -17.65 -10.86
CA PHE A 78 -16.41 -18.53 -10.54
C PHE A 78 -15.20 -17.79 -9.94
N PRO A 79 -14.77 -16.62 -10.45
CA PRO A 79 -13.73 -15.83 -9.80
C PRO A 79 -14.09 -15.46 -8.35
N PHE A 80 -15.35 -15.09 -8.11
CA PHE A 80 -15.84 -14.78 -6.77
C PHE A 80 -15.79 -16.00 -5.84
N ILE A 81 -16.36 -17.13 -6.25
CA ILE A 81 -16.37 -18.36 -5.42
C ILE A 81 -14.95 -18.86 -5.19
N ALA A 82 -14.09 -18.87 -6.21
CA ALA A 82 -12.71 -19.30 -6.09
C ALA A 82 -11.92 -18.44 -5.09
N CYS A 83 -12.07 -17.12 -5.17
CA CYS A 83 -11.50 -16.20 -4.19
C CYS A 83 -12.02 -16.51 -2.78
N GLU A 84 -13.33 -16.70 -2.62
CA GLU A 84 -13.93 -16.99 -1.31
C GLU A 84 -13.43 -18.31 -0.72
N ILE A 85 -13.23 -19.36 -1.53
CA ILE A 85 -12.65 -20.64 -1.11
C ILE A 85 -11.24 -20.45 -0.54
N PHE A 86 -10.35 -19.72 -1.22
CA PHE A 86 -9.02 -19.43 -0.68
C PHE A 86 -9.08 -18.59 0.60
N THR A 87 -10.01 -17.65 0.69
CA THR A 87 -10.19 -16.81 1.88
C THR A 87 -10.99 -17.48 3.00
N CYS A 88 -11.43 -18.73 2.84
CA CYS A 88 -11.94 -19.55 3.96
C CYS A 88 -10.80 -20.01 4.90
N GLU A 89 -9.54 -19.72 4.55
CA GLU A 89 -8.35 -20.02 5.37
C GLU A 89 -8.13 -21.51 5.66
N ILE A 90 -8.63 -22.39 4.77
CA ILE A 90 -8.53 -23.84 4.91
C ILE A 90 -7.07 -24.27 4.73
N GLU A 91 -6.43 -24.70 5.82
CA GLU A 91 -4.99 -24.90 5.90
C GLU A 91 -4.42 -25.80 4.80
N ILE A 92 -5.11 -26.89 4.47
CA ILE A 92 -4.63 -27.88 3.49
C ILE A 92 -4.68 -27.36 2.05
N ILE A 93 -5.68 -26.54 1.71
CA ILE A 93 -5.79 -25.91 0.38
C ILE A 93 -4.68 -24.86 0.23
N LEU A 94 -4.52 -24.00 1.24
CA LEU A 94 -3.45 -23.01 1.25
C LEU A 94 -2.06 -23.66 1.24
N ARG A 95 -1.90 -24.82 1.89
CA ARG A 95 -0.65 -25.58 1.87
C ARG A 95 -0.33 -26.09 0.46
N THR A 96 -1.31 -26.70 -0.23
CA THR A 96 -1.13 -27.13 -1.62
C THR A 96 -0.66 -25.97 -2.49
N LEU A 97 -1.25 -24.77 -2.33
CA LEU A 97 -0.85 -23.57 -3.07
C LEU A 97 0.61 -23.17 -2.82
N VAL A 98 1.03 -23.03 -1.56
CA VAL A 98 2.35 -22.46 -1.25
C VAL A 98 3.52 -23.45 -1.29
N GLU A 99 3.23 -24.76 -1.31
CA GLU A 99 4.27 -25.81 -1.41
C GLU A 99 4.57 -26.21 -2.87
N ASP A 100 3.85 -25.65 -3.85
CA ASP A 100 4.04 -25.92 -5.27
C ASP A 100 4.46 -24.64 -6.02
N ASP A 101 5.70 -24.62 -6.51
CA ASP A 101 6.27 -23.46 -7.21
C ASP A 101 5.52 -23.12 -8.51
N GLU A 102 4.89 -24.08 -9.18
CA GLU A 102 4.12 -23.82 -10.41
C GLU A 102 2.81 -23.10 -10.07
N LEU A 103 2.15 -23.47 -8.97
CA LEU A 103 0.95 -22.78 -8.49
C LEU A 103 1.25 -21.36 -7.99
N MET A 104 2.36 -21.18 -7.27
CA MET A 104 2.82 -19.84 -6.87
C MET A 104 3.21 -19.01 -8.10
N GLY A 105 3.85 -19.61 -9.09
CA GLY A 105 4.18 -18.99 -10.37
C GLY A 105 2.93 -18.58 -11.15
N LEU A 106 1.87 -19.39 -11.12
CA LEU A 106 0.57 -19.05 -11.71
C LEU A 106 -0.09 -17.89 -10.98
N LEU A 107 -0.14 -17.90 -9.64
CA LEU A 107 -0.70 -16.79 -8.87
C LEU A 107 -0.02 -15.47 -9.19
N PHE A 108 1.32 -15.44 -9.19
CA PHE A 108 2.10 -14.23 -9.47
C PHE A 108 2.25 -13.93 -10.97
N SER A 109 1.79 -14.80 -11.86
CA SER A 109 1.69 -14.45 -13.28
C SER A 109 0.76 -13.26 -13.53
N PHE A 110 -0.19 -13.02 -12.61
CA PHE A 110 -1.13 -11.90 -12.67
C PHE A 110 -0.45 -10.52 -12.74
N VAL A 111 0.74 -10.36 -12.14
CA VAL A 111 1.43 -9.06 -12.10
C VAL A 111 2.44 -8.88 -13.24
N LYS A 112 2.57 -9.86 -14.13
CA LYS A 112 3.53 -9.79 -15.23
C LYS A 112 3.05 -8.80 -16.31
N PRO A 113 3.97 -8.08 -16.98
CA PRO A 113 3.61 -7.03 -17.94
C PRO A 113 2.79 -7.50 -19.15
N ASP A 114 2.87 -8.78 -19.50
CA ASP A 114 2.17 -9.41 -20.62
C ASP A 114 0.72 -9.80 -20.29
N HIS A 115 0.29 -9.61 -19.04
CA HIS A 115 -1.02 -9.99 -18.57
C HIS A 115 -2.03 -8.82 -18.60
N PRO A 116 -3.32 -9.04 -18.93
CA PRO A 116 -4.34 -8.02 -18.76
C PRO A 116 -4.70 -7.84 -17.27
N HIS A 117 -4.66 -6.59 -16.80
CA HIS A 117 -4.84 -6.27 -15.38
C HIS A 117 -6.21 -5.64 -15.10
N SER A 118 -7.29 -6.43 -15.16
CA SER A 118 -8.61 -5.90 -14.75
C SER A 118 -8.65 -5.58 -13.26
N THR A 119 -9.33 -4.48 -12.91
CA THR A 119 -9.50 -4.05 -11.50
C THR A 119 -10.24 -5.10 -10.67
N LEU A 120 -11.16 -5.87 -11.28
CA LEU A 120 -11.89 -6.94 -10.60
C LEU A 120 -10.96 -8.08 -10.18
N LEU A 121 -10.18 -8.63 -11.13
CA LEU A 121 -9.26 -9.73 -10.85
C LEU A 121 -8.13 -9.27 -9.92
N ALA A 122 -7.65 -8.03 -10.05
CA ALA A 122 -6.70 -7.45 -9.11
C ALA A 122 -7.22 -7.46 -7.66
N GLY A 123 -8.52 -7.24 -7.47
CA GLY A 123 -9.18 -7.36 -6.16
C GLY A 123 -9.16 -8.79 -5.62
N TYR A 124 -9.41 -9.80 -6.46
CA TYR A 124 -9.35 -11.20 -6.06
C TYR A 124 -7.92 -11.68 -5.79
N PHE A 125 -6.98 -11.35 -6.69
CA PHE A 125 -5.55 -11.58 -6.49
C PHE A 125 -5.08 -10.99 -5.16
N SER A 126 -5.42 -9.73 -4.89
CA SER A 126 -5.08 -9.03 -3.64
C SER A 126 -5.61 -9.77 -2.42
N LYS A 127 -6.89 -10.17 -2.42
CA LYS A 127 -7.49 -10.95 -1.33
C LYS A 127 -6.76 -12.27 -1.07
N VAL A 128 -6.39 -13.02 -2.11
CA VAL A 128 -5.67 -14.29 -1.95
C VAL A 128 -4.27 -14.04 -1.41
N VAL A 129 -3.53 -13.09 -1.97
CA VAL A 129 -2.17 -12.77 -1.50
C VAL A 129 -2.18 -12.28 -0.04
N ILE A 130 -3.12 -11.43 0.33
CA ILE A 130 -3.28 -10.98 1.73
C ILE A 130 -3.65 -12.16 2.65
N CYS A 131 -4.51 -13.08 2.22
CA CYS A 131 -4.79 -14.31 2.95
C CYS A 131 -3.50 -15.13 3.19
N LEU A 132 -2.66 -15.27 2.16
CA LEU A 132 -1.36 -15.94 2.28
C LEU A 132 -0.40 -15.17 3.21
N MET A 133 -0.38 -13.84 3.17
CA MET A 133 0.40 -13.02 4.11
C MET A 133 -0.03 -13.21 5.56
N LEU A 134 -1.31 -13.53 5.81
CA LEU A 134 -1.82 -13.77 7.16
C LEU A 134 -1.65 -15.22 7.63
N ARG A 135 -1.78 -16.18 6.71
CA ARG A 135 -1.92 -17.61 7.05
C ARG A 135 -0.72 -18.48 6.65
N LYS A 136 0.08 -18.05 5.67
CA LYS A 136 1.20 -18.79 5.06
C LYS A 136 2.39 -17.87 4.77
N THR A 137 2.70 -17.00 5.72
CA THR A 137 3.62 -15.89 5.45
C THR A 137 5.05 -16.31 5.18
N ALA A 138 5.61 -17.24 5.96
CA ALA A 138 6.97 -17.68 5.73
C ALA A 138 7.15 -18.30 4.32
N PRO A 139 6.31 -19.24 3.86
CA PRO A 139 6.33 -19.70 2.47
C PRO A 139 6.18 -18.58 1.44
N LEU A 140 5.20 -17.68 1.62
CA LEU A 140 4.97 -16.56 0.69
C LEU A 140 6.18 -15.63 0.59
N MET A 141 6.73 -15.21 1.72
CA MET A 141 7.88 -14.30 1.77
C MET A 141 9.13 -14.95 1.20
N ASN A 142 9.36 -16.24 1.46
CA ASN A 142 10.46 -16.98 0.86
C ASN A 142 10.34 -17.03 -0.67
N TYR A 143 9.12 -17.24 -1.19
CA TYR A 143 8.87 -17.24 -2.63
C TYR A 143 9.12 -15.86 -3.25
N VAL A 144 8.60 -14.78 -2.64
CA VAL A 144 8.81 -13.41 -3.14
C VAL A 144 10.29 -13.01 -3.08
N GLN A 145 11.01 -13.39 -2.02
CA GLN A 145 12.44 -13.13 -1.90
C GLN A 145 13.25 -13.87 -2.97
N ALA A 146 12.82 -15.07 -3.37
CA ALA A 146 13.44 -15.81 -4.47
C ALA A 146 13.14 -15.23 -5.86
N HIS A 147 12.10 -14.39 -5.98
CA HIS A 147 11.61 -13.80 -7.23
C HIS A 147 11.49 -12.26 -7.10
N PRO A 148 12.62 -11.54 -7.09
CA PRO A 148 12.64 -10.09 -6.83
C PRO A 148 11.90 -9.25 -7.89
N ASP A 149 11.67 -9.80 -9.08
CA ASP A 149 10.89 -9.19 -10.16
C ASP A 149 9.43 -8.94 -9.76
N ILE A 150 8.88 -9.73 -8.84
CA ILE A 150 7.51 -9.55 -8.32
C ILE A 150 7.37 -8.16 -7.69
N VAL A 151 8.37 -7.69 -6.94
CA VAL A 151 8.29 -6.36 -6.30
C VAL A 151 8.28 -5.26 -7.36
N ILE A 152 9.09 -5.40 -8.41
CA ILE A 152 9.16 -4.44 -9.53
C ILE A 152 7.80 -4.39 -10.23
N GLN A 153 7.25 -5.55 -10.57
CA GLN A 153 5.95 -5.71 -11.20
C GLN A 153 4.80 -5.12 -10.36
N LEU A 154 4.81 -5.36 -9.05
CA LEU A 154 3.85 -4.74 -8.12
C LEU A 154 3.98 -3.21 -8.13
N VAL A 155 5.21 -2.68 -8.12
CA VAL A 155 5.47 -1.23 -8.19
C VAL A 155 4.97 -0.64 -9.51
N ASP A 156 5.14 -1.34 -10.63
CA ASP A 156 4.66 -0.90 -11.94
C ASP A 156 3.12 -0.86 -12.03
N LEU A 157 2.44 -1.64 -11.19
CA LEU A 157 0.98 -1.76 -11.18
C LEU A 157 0.29 -1.00 -10.03
N ILE A 158 1.02 -0.16 -9.28
CA ILE A 158 0.43 0.57 -8.13
C ILE A 158 -0.71 1.50 -8.51
N GLY A 159 -0.91 1.83 -9.79
CA GLY A 159 -2.11 2.54 -10.25
C GLY A 159 -3.41 1.80 -9.92
N ILE A 160 -3.35 0.49 -9.69
CA ILE A 160 -4.47 -0.32 -9.20
C ILE A 160 -4.41 -0.38 -7.67
N THR A 161 -5.39 0.20 -6.97
CA THR A 161 -5.42 0.30 -5.50
C THR A 161 -5.26 -1.05 -4.80
N SER A 162 -5.88 -2.12 -5.31
CA SER A 162 -5.73 -3.46 -4.72
C SER A 162 -4.29 -4.00 -4.79
N ILE A 163 -3.50 -3.58 -5.80
CA ILE A 163 -2.09 -3.93 -5.94
C ILE A 163 -1.22 -3.05 -5.04
N MET A 164 -1.50 -1.75 -4.96
CA MET A 164 -0.89 -0.85 -3.99
C MET A 164 -1.02 -1.41 -2.55
N GLU A 165 -2.21 -1.91 -2.19
CA GLU A 165 -2.46 -2.53 -0.88
C GLU A 165 -1.63 -3.80 -0.62
N VAL A 166 -1.43 -4.63 -1.64
CA VAL A 166 -0.54 -5.81 -1.55
C VAL A 166 0.89 -5.36 -1.31
N LEU A 167 1.39 -4.41 -2.11
CA LEU A 167 2.75 -3.90 -1.98
C LEU A 167 3.00 -3.26 -0.61
N MET A 168 2.07 -2.42 -0.14
CA MET A 168 2.15 -1.76 1.17
C MET A 168 2.29 -2.77 2.31
N ARG A 169 1.50 -3.87 2.27
CA ARG A 169 1.58 -4.94 3.27
C ARG A 169 2.85 -5.77 3.14
N LEU A 170 3.29 -6.06 1.91
CA LEU A 170 4.50 -6.81 1.63
C LEU A 170 5.76 -6.12 2.19
N ILE A 171 5.83 -4.79 2.09
CA ILE A 171 6.96 -4.01 2.61
C ILE A 171 6.85 -3.66 4.10
N GLY A 172 5.84 -4.19 4.79
CA GLY A 172 5.61 -3.95 6.22
C GLY A 172 5.11 -2.54 6.56
N ALA A 173 4.46 -1.84 5.62
CA ALA A 173 3.88 -0.52 5.83
C ALA A 173 2.41 -0.57 6.31
N ASP A 174 1.99 -1.67 6.96
CA ASP A 174 0.65 -1.84 7.56
C ASP A 174 0.77 -2.24 9.05
N GLU A 175 0.14 -1.46 9.94
CA GLU A 175 0.20 -1.64 11.40
C GLU A 175 -0.37 -2.99 11.87
N THR A 176 -1.30 -3.60 11.12
CA THR A 176 -2.00 -4.81 11.55
C THR A 176 -1.16 -6.08 11.43
N ILE A 177 -0.07 -6.02 10.64
CA ILE A 177 0.71 -7.18 10.22
C ILE A 177 2.13 -7.19 10.82
N TYR A 178 2.62 -6.02 11.26
CA TYR A 178 4.02 -5.83 11.67
C TYR A 178 4.50 -6.74 12.81
N SER A 179 3.61 -7.20 13.70
CA SER A 179 4.01 -8.00 14.87
C SER A 179 4.51 -9.42 14.54
N ASN A 180 4.20 -9.95 13.36
CA ASN A 180 4.40 -11.38 13.07
C ASN A 180 5.59 -11.67 12.14
N PHE A 181 6.19 -10.65 11.49
CA PHE A 181 7.07 -10.88 10.32
C PHE A 181 8.37 -10.06 10.32
N ALA A 182 8.72 -9.40 11.42
CA ALA A 182 9.92 -8.55 11.51
C ALA A 182 11.21 -9.25 11.04
N ASP A 183 11.39 -10.53 11.36
CA ASP A 183 12.57 -11.32 10.96
C ASP A 183 12.59 -11.66 9.46
N THR A 184 11.42 -11.70 8.80
CA THR A 184 11.30 -12.03 7.36
C THR A 184 11.43 -10.81 6.45
N LEU A 185 11.53 -9.61 7.00
CA LEU A 185 11.61 -8.36 6.23
C LEU A 185 13.05 -7.85 6.08
N GLN A 186 14.06 -8.55 6.59
CA GLN A 186 15.46 -8.14 6.48
C GLN A 186 15.94 -8.00 5.03
N TRP A 187 15.42 -8.82 4.11
CA TRP A 187 15.79 -8.74 2.69
C TRP A 187 15.41 -7.41 2.04
N LEU A 188 14.39 -6.71 2.57
CA LEU A 188 13.96 -5.40 2.07
C LEU A 188 15.01 -4.29 2.25
N GLU A 189 15.96 -4.46 3.18
CA GLU A 189 17.05 -3.51 3.38
C GLU A 189 17.91 -3.36 2.12
N ASN A 190 18.08 -4.45 1.37
CA ASN A 190 18.87 -4.49 0.15
C ASN A 190 18.04 -4.21 -1.12
N THR A 191 16.75 -3.91 -0.97
CA THR A 191 15.86 -3.65 -2.10
C THR A 191 15.76 -2.15 -2.33
N ASP A 192 15.77 -1.76 -3.61
CA ASP A 192 15.54 -0.38 -4.04
C ASP A 192 14.05 -0.03 -4.12
N VAL A 193 13.22 -0.66 -3.28
CA VAL A 193 11.75 -0.54 -3.36
C VAL A 193 11.27 0.88 -3.13
N LEU A 194 11.87 1.61 -2.19
CA LEU A 194 11.51 3.01 -1.94
C LEU A 194 11.93 3.91 -3.12
N GLU A 195 13.08 3.64 -3.75
CA GLU A 195 13.55 4.31 -4.95
C GLU A 195 12.60 4.06 -6.13
N MET A 196 12.19 2.81 -6.34
CA MET A 196 11.23 2.46 -7.38
C MET A 196 9.87 3.17 -7.17
N ILE A 197 9.42 3.31 -5.92
CA ILE A 197 8.15 3.99 -5.60
C ILE A 197 8.26 5.51 -5.78
N VAL A 198 9.36 6.15 -5.34
CA VAL A 198 9.53 7.60 -5.52
C VAL A 198 9.70 7.98 -6.99
N ASP A 199 10.27 7.09 -7.81
CA ASP A 199 10.36 7.26 -9.27
C ASP A 199 9.00 7.33 -9.97
N LYS A 200 7.93 6.84 -9.31
CA LYS A 200 6.56 6.98 -9.81
C LYS A 200 6.02 8.40 -9.72
N PHE A 201 6.78 9.36 -9.16
CA PHE A 201 6.53 10.79 -9.28
C PHE A 201 7.09 11.40 -10.59
N SER A 202 7.01 10.64 -11.69
CA SER A 202 7.41 11.10 -13.02
C SER A 202 6.26 11.77 -13.76
N SER A 203 6.58 12.69 -14.66
CA SER A 203 5.59 13.29 -15.57
C SER A 203 4.89 12.28 -16.51
N SER A 204 5.47 11.09 -16.69
CA SER A 204 4.90 9.99 -17.48
C SER A 204 3.80 9.19 -16.75
N ASP A 205 3.73 9.28 -15.43
CA ASP A 205 2.80 8.50 -14.62
C ASP A 205 1.45 9.22 -14.41
N SER A 206 0.41 8.45 -14.09
CA SER A 206 -0.95 8.99 -13.92
C SER A 206 -1.14 9.64 -12.53
N PRO A 207 -2.11 10.57 -12.36
CA PRO A 207 -2.46 11.11 -11.05
C PRO A 207 -2.79 10.04 -9.99
N GLU A 208 -3.42 8.93 -10.40
CA GLU A 208 -3.74 7.80 -9.53
C GLU A 208 -2.47 7.08 -9.06
N VAL A 209 -1.50 6.87 -9.96
CA VAL A 209 -0.17 6.32 -9.61
C VAL A 209 0.52 7.22 -8.59
N HIS A 210 0.52 8.55 -8.81
CA HIS A 210 1.08 9.51 -7.85
C HIS A 210 0.43 9.45 -6.48
N ALA A 211 -0.91 9.36 -6.43
CA ALA A 211 -1.66 9.27 -5.19
C ALA A 211 -1.29 7.99 -4.41
N ASN A 212 -1.29 6.86 -5.10
CA ASN A 212 -1.00 5.56 -4.51
C ASN A 212 0.48 5.46 -4.06
N ALA A 213 1.43 6.01 -4.82
CA ALA A 213 2.83 6.11 -4.42
C ALA A 213 2.99 6.93 -3.13
N ALA A 214 2.33 8.09 -3.04
CA ALA A 214 2.35 8.89 -1.82
C ALA A 214 1.70 8.19 -0.63
N GLU A 215 0.63 7.41 -0.84
CA GLU A 215 0.00 6.63 0.21
C GLU A 215 0.95 5.57 0.77
N ILE A 216 1.62 4.80 -0.10
CA ILE A 216 2.62 3.81 0.30
C ILE A 216 3.74 4.48 1.09
N LEU A 217 4.36 5.53 0.54
CA LEU A 217 5.47 6.21 1.20
C LEU A 217 5.05 6.83 2.54
N SER A 218 3.86 7.43 2.63
CA SER A 218 3.32 7.97 3.88
C SER A 218 2.97 6.88 4.89
N ALA A 219 2.61 5.68 4.45
CA ALA A 219 2.45 4.53 5.33
C ALA A 219 3.80 4.04 5.86
N VAL A 220 4.83 4.04 5.00
CA VAL A 220 6.21 3.71 5.40
C VAL A 220 6.72 4.66 6.47
N THR A 221 6.44 5.98 6.39
CA THR A 221 6.88 6.93 7.42
C THR A 221 6.31 6.64 8.81
N ARG A 222 5.14 6.00 8.88
CA ARG A 222 4.41 5.69 10.11
C ARG A 222 4.75 4.31 10.67
N CYS A 223 4.83 3.29 9.82
CA CYS A 223 4.69 1.89 10.24
C CYS A 223 5.87 0.99 9.86
N ALA A 224 6.79 1.45 9.00
CA ALA A 224 7.77 0.56 8.37
C ALA A 224 8.87 0.03 9.31
N PRO A 225 9.54 -1.06 8.90
CA PRO A 225 10.74 -1.56 9.56
C PRO A 225 11.82 -0.49 9.73
N PRO A 226 12.66 -0.54 10.80
CA PRO A 226 13.68 0.47 11.08
C PRO A 226 14.59 0.82 9.88
N ALA A 227 14.96 -0.18 9.06
CA ALA A 227 15.77 0.02 7.86
C ALA A 227 15.08 0.94 6.83
N LEU A 228 13.83 0.63 6.48
CA LEU A 228 13.05 1.44 5.54
C LEU A 228 12.69 2.80 6.14
N ALA A 229 12.39 2.86 7.45
CA ALA A 229 12.12 4.09 8.16
C ALA A 229 13.34 5.03 8.19
N ALA A 230 14.55 4.49 8.31
CA ALA A 230 15.79 5.26 8.21
C ALA A 230 16.03 5.76 6.79
N LYS A 231 15.86 4.88 5.79
CA LYS A 231 16.06 5.18 4.37
C LYS A 231 15.12 6.29 3.86
N ILE A 232 13.81 6.20 4.17
CA ILE A 232 12.82 7.24 3.78
C ILE A 232 13.07 8.59 4.47
N SER A 233 13.67 8.59 5.65
CA SER A 233 13.97 9.80 6.43
C SER A 233 15.34 10.40 6.08
N SER A 234 16.11 9.77 5.16
CA SER A 234 17.44 10.20 4.79
C SER A 234 17.42 11.50 3.97
N PRO A 235 18.45 12.36 4.09
CA PRO A 235 18.54 13.59 3.30
C PRO A 235 18.48 13.34 1.78
N SER A 236 19.10 12.26 1.29
CA SER A 236 19.08 11.89 -0.13
C SER A 236 17.68 11.54 -0.63
N PHE A 237 16.90 10.79 0.16
CA PHE A 237 15.54 10.41 -0.21
C PHE A 237 14.60 11.62 -0.20
N VAL A 238 14.73 12.45 0.83
CA VAL A 238 14.00 13.73 0.95
C VAL A 238 14.33 14.65 -0.23
N GLY A 239 15.62 14.80 -0.58
CA GLY A 239 16.05 15.59 -1.72
C GLY A 239 15.44 15.12 -3.03
N ARG A 240 15.32 13.80 -3.23
CA ARG A 240 14.65 13.24 -4.41
C ARG A 240 13.16 13.59 -4.45
N LEU A 241 12.44 13.52 -3.33
CA LEU A 241 11.04 13.96 -3.25
C LEU A 241 10.89 15.43 -3.64
N PHE A 242 11.78 16.30 -3.16
CA PHE A 242 11.79 17.71 -3.53
C PHE A 242 12.17 17.94 -4.99
N HIS A 243 13.10 17.17 -5.55
CA HIS A 243 13.45 17.23 -6.96
C HIS A 243 12.22 17.01 -7.85
N HIS A 244 11.47 15.92 -7.61
CA HIS A 244 10.20 15.69 -8.30
C HIS A 244 9.17 16.79 -8.02
N ALA A 245 9.05 17.21 -6.75
CA ALA A 245 8.12 18.24 -6.34
C ALA A 245 8.45 19.63 -6.88
N LEU A 246 9.62 19.88 -7.47
CA LEU A 246 10.06 21.20 -7.90
C LEU A 246 10.38 21.30 -9.39
N GLU A 247 10.46 20.18 -10.11
CA GLU A 247 10.69 20.11 -11.55
C GLU A 247 9.72 20.98 -12.38
N GLU A 248 10.24 21.85 -13.26
CA GLU A 248 9.47 22.90 -13.96
C GLU A 248 8.24 22.39 -14.74
N SER A 249 8.35 21.22 -15.37
CA SER A 249 7.31 20.63 -16.24
C SER A 249 6.46 19.54 -15.58
N ARG A 250 6.51 19.40 -14.24
CA ARG A 250 5.78 18.36 -13.53
C ARG A 250 4.25 18.53 -13.55
N PRO A 251 3.47 17.44 -13.52
CA PRO A 251 2.03 17.47 -13.22
C PRO A 251 1.73 18.02 -11.81
N LYS A 252 0.54 18.62 -11.62
CA LYS A 252 0.08 19.06 -10.28
C LYS A 252 0.06 17.92 -9.27
N SER A 253 -0.35 16.72 -9.68
CA SER A 253 -0.42 15.54 -8.83
C SER A 253 0.94 15.22 -8.22
N VAL A 254 2.03 15.30 -8.98
CA VAL A 254 3.40 15.11 -8.48
C VAL A 254 3.69 16.05 -7.33
N LEU A 255 3.49 17.36 -7.52
CA LEU A 255 3.73 18.34 -6.47
C LEU A 255 2.93 18.05 -5.19
N VAL A 256 1.63 17.84 -5.34
CA VAL A 256 0.72 17.64 -4.20
C VAL A 256 1.12 16.40 -3.41
N HIS A 257 1.38 15.29 -4.10
CA HIS A 257 1.63 14.00 -3.48
C HIS A 257 3.06 13.89 -2.93
N SER A 258 4.08 14.41 -3.62
CA SER A 258 5.46 14.47 -3.08
C SER A 258 5.54 15.34 -1.82
N LEU A 259 4.86 16.50 -1.80
CA LEU A 259 4.80 17.33 -0.59
C LEU A 259 3.97 16.71 0.53
N SER A 260 2.92 15.93 0.20
CA SER A 260 2.17 15.15 1.20
C SER A 260 3.04 14.13 1.92
N VAL A 261 3.96 13.47 1.20
CA VAL A 261 4.95 12.56 1.81
C VAL A 261 5.91 13.33 2.71
N CYS A 262 6.39 14.50 2.27
CA CYS A 262 7.24 15.36 3.10
C CYS A 262 6.52 15.80 4.39
N ILE A 263 5.25 16.17 4.32
CA ILE A 263 4.44 16.49 5.50
C ILE A 263 4.31 15.27 6.42
N SER A 264 4.11 14.07 5.86
CA SER A 264 4.01 12.82 6.63
C SER A 264 5.32 12.41 7.31
N LEU A 265 6.49 12.82 6.77
CA LEU A 265 7.79 12.68 7.42
C LEU A 265 7.95 13.62 8.64
N LEU A 266 7.29 14.77 8.58
CA LEU A 266 7.27 15.78 9.64
C LEU A 266 6.22 15.48 10.72
N ASP A 267 5.24 14.64 10.43
CA ASP A 267 4.22 14.28 11.41
C ASP A 267 4.83 13.46 12.55
N PRO A 268 4.38 13.69 13.79
CA PRO A 268 4.98 13.01 14.93
C PRO A 268 4.67 11.51 14.86
N LYS A 269 5.72 10.68 14.80
CA LYS A 269 5.62 9.23 14.71
C LYS A 269 5.02 8.70 16.01
N ARG A 270 3.90 7.98 15.93
CA ARG A 270 3.47 7.12 17.04
C ARG A 270 4.45 5.96 17.07
N LEU A 271 5.27 5.87 18.12
CA LEU A 271 5.92 4.60 18.41
C LEU A 271 4.79 3.60 18.69
N ALA A 272 4.64 2.59 17.82
CA ALA A 272 3.97 1.37 18.20
C ALA A 272 4.73 0.82 19.39
N SER A 273 4.17 0.98 20.59
CA SER A 273 4.72 0.40 21.81
C SER A 273 4.89 -1.10 21.55
N ALA A 274 6.12 -1.59 21.63
CA ALA A 274 6.40 -3.01 21.68
C ALA A 274 5.85 -3.58 23.01
N SER A 275 4.52 -3.70 23.11
CA SER A 275 3.80 -4.35 24.22
C SER A 275 2.27 -4.23 24.03
N TYR A 276 1.68 -4.98 23.12
CA TYR A 276 0.31 -5.46 23.33
C TYR A 276 0.37 -6.78 24.11
N GLN A 277 0.94 -6.74 25.31
CA GLN A 277 0.61 -7.71 26.34
C GLN A 277 -0.57 -7.17 27.14
N ALA A 278 -1.59 -8.01 27.26
CA ALA A 278 -2.73 -7.91 28.16
C ALA A 278 -3.85 -6.92 27.78
N PHE A 279 -4.91 -7.51 27.24
CA PHE A 279 -6.31 -7.19 27.47
C PHE A 279 -6.56 -6.27 28.69
N ARG A 280 -7.20 -5.12 28.43
CA ARG A 280 -7.86 -4.23 29.42
C ARG A 280 -7.00 -3.78 30.62
N SER A 281 -6.39 -2.60 30.52
CA SER A 281 -6.67 -1.45 31.40
C SER A 281 -5.65 -0.32 31.19
N ASN A 282 -6.16 0.91 31.23
CA ASN A 282 -5.45 2.19 31.39
C ASN A 282 -4.67 2.76 30.19
N LEU A 283 -5.18 3.92 29.74
CA LEU A 283 -4.48 4.96 28.99
C LEU A 283 -3.04 5.11 29.49
N SER A 284 -2.08 4.82 28.62
CA SER A 284 -0.73 5.38 28.73
C SER A 284 -0.33 5.90 27.35
N HIS A 285 0.01 7.19 27.31
CA HIS A 285 0.43 7.94 26.14
C HIS A 285 1.69 7.31 25.53
N GLY A 286 1.60 6.84 24.29
CA GLY A 286 2.80 6.49 23.50
C GLY A 286 3.70 7.72 23.36
N THR A 287 5.01 7.55 23.58
CA THR A 287 5.99 8.60 23.37
C THR A 287 5.99 8.99 21.91
N LEU A 288 5.70 10.25 21.64
CA LEU A 288 5.60 10.81 20.30
C LEU A 288 7.02 11.18 19.82
N VAL A 289 7.53 10.48 18.81
CA VAL A 289 8.86 10.78 18.25
C VAL A 289 8.69 11.81 17.13
N THR A 290 9.37 12.94 17.25
CA THR A 290 9.35 14.00 16.23
C THR A 290 10.36 13.71 15.10
N ALA A 291 10.21 14.38 13.96
CA ALA A 291 11.11 14.24 12.82
C ALA A 291 12.59 14.43 13.22
N SER A 292 13.49 13.67 12.59
CA SER A 292 14.92 13.76 12.90
C SER A 292 15.48 15.10 12.39
N PRO A 293 16.41 15.73 13.13
CA PRO A 293 17.08 16.95 12.67
C PRO A 293 17.78 16.80 11.32
N GLU A 294 18.29 15.61 11.01
CA GLU A 294 18.91 15.28 9.74
C GLU A 294 17.89 15.30 8.60
N THR A 295 16.68 14.77 8.82
CA THR A 295 15.55 14.89 7.89
C THR A 295 15.17 16.35 7.67
N VAL A 296 15.09 17.15 8.74
CA VAL A 296 14.78 18.59 8.64
C VAL A 296 15.84 19.32 7.83
N ASN A 297 17.13 19.07 8.07
CA ASN A 297 18.21 19.69 7.30
C ASN A 297 18.12 19.31 5.81
N GLY A 298 17.86 18.04 5.47
CA GLY A 298 17.67 17.65 4.08
C GLY A 298 16.48 18.37 3.41
N MET A 299 15.39 18.60 4.14
CA MET A 299 14.27 19.42 3.63
C MET A 299 14.68 20.87 3.41
N LEU A 300 15.43 21.46 4.35
CA LEU A 300 15.90 22.85 4.25
C LEU A 300 16.91 23.04 3.11
N GLU A 301 17.85 22.12 2.91
CA GLU A 301 18.81 22.16 1.79
C GLU A 301 18.07 22.11 0.45
N SER A 302 17.13 21.17 0.31
CA SER A 302 16.33 21.01 -0.92
C SER A 302 15.45 22.22 -1.21
N LEU A 303 14.93 22.85 -0.16
CA LEU A 303 14.16 24.08 -0.28
C LEU A 303 15.07 25.29 -0.55
N GLY A 304 16.27 25.34 0.03
CA GLY A 304 17.30 26.36 -0.21
C GLY A 304 17.74 26.43 -1.66
N GLU A 305 18.01 25.29 -2.29
CA GLU A 305 18.28 25.20 -3.73
C GLU A 305 17.13 25.77 -4.56
N CYS A 306 15.89 25.54 -4.12
CA CYS A 306 14.70 26.08 -4.76
C CYS A 306 14.58 27.60 -4.60
N TRP A 307 15.00 28.14 -3.45
CA TRP A 307 14.97 29.58 -3.15
C TRP A 307 16.10 30.34 -3.84
N ALA A 308 17.28 29.74 -4.00
CA ALA A 308 18.39 30.28 -4.77
C ALA A 308 18.04 30.39 -6.27
N PHE A 309 17.33 29.40 -6.82
CA PHE A 309 16.83 29.45 -8.19
C PHE A 309 15.81 30.59 -8.41
N ASP A 310 14.98 30.89 -7.39
CA ASP A 310 13.98 31.96 -7.45
C ASP A 310 14.60 33.36 -7.29
N SER A 311 15.57 33.52 -6.38
CA SER A 311 16.29 34.79 -6.18
C SER A 311 17.14 35.19 -7.40
N ALA A 312 17.76 34.21 -8.08
CA ALA A 312 18.56 34.45 -9.29
C ALA A 312 17.72 34.76 -10.55
N ASN A 313 16.50 34.21 -10.63
CA ASN A 313 15.62 34.40 -11.79
C ASN A 313 14.48 35.41 -11.55
N GLY A 314 14.26 35.90 -10.33
CA GLY A 314 13.29 36.96 -10.03
C GLY A 314 11.83 36.67 -10.43
N HIS A 315 11.42 35.41 -10.53
CA HIS A 315 10.27 35.02 -11.35
C HIS A 315 9.12 34.31 -10.60
N PHE A 316 9.28 33.74 -9.40
CA PHE A 316 8.16 33.07 -8.71
C PHE A 316 7.25 34.07 -7.98
N LEU A 317 7.82 35.11 -7.35
CA LEU A 317 7.06 36.12 -6.58
C LEU A 317 6.23 37.09 -7.44
N GLN A 318 6.63 37.37 -8.69
CA GLN A 318 5.87 38.30 -9.57
C GLN A 318 4.89 37.60 -10.53
N LYS A 319 4.90 36.27 -10.59
CA LYS A 319 4.23 35.52 -11.66
C LYS A 319 3.20 34.49 -11.21
N ALA A 320 2.72 34.52 -9.97
CA ALA A 320 1.48 33.83 -9.60
C ALA A 320 0.25 34.56 -10.21
N LYS A 321 0.19 34.60 -11.55
CA LYS A 321 -0.92 35.21 -12.31
C LYS A 321 -1.96 34.18 -12.69
N ARG A 322 -1.64 32.88 -12.62
CA ARG A 322 -2.54 31.78 -12.98
C ARG A 322 -2.91 30.93 -11.76
N PRO A 323 -4.16 30.41 -11.68
CA PRO A 323 -4.63 29.59 -10.55
C PRO A 323 -3.75 28.37 -10.22
N HIS A 324 -3.09 27.79 -11.22
CA HIS A 324 -2.16 26.67 -11.06
C HIS A 324 -0.90 27.04 -10.24
N GLU A 325 -0.35 28.23 -10.47
CA GLU A 325 0.88 28.69 -9.81
C GLU A 325 0.59 29.05 -8.34
N LEU A 326 -0.63 29.54 -8.04
CA LEU A 326 -1.10 29.82 -6.68
C LEU A 326 -1.21 28.55 -5.82
N GLY A 327 -1.75 27.47 -6.36
CA GLY A 327 -1.87 26.21 -5.60
C GLY A 327 -0.57 25.52 -5.30
N ASN A 328 0.38 25.62 -6.22
CA ASN A 328 1.71 25.09 -5.97
C ASN A 328 2.36 25.75 -4.75
N ILE A 329 2.20 27.07 -4.64
CA ILE A 329 2.79 27.81 -3.52
C ILE A 329 2.02 27.54 -2.22
N GLY A 330 0.70 27.33 -2.26
CA GLY A 330 -0.08 26.95 -1.07
C GLY A 330 0.43 25.67 -0.38
N HIS A 331 0.80 24.64 -1.16
CA HIS A 331 1.39 23.42 -0.60
C HIS A 331 2.78 23.63 0.00
N ILE A 332 3.62 24.45 -0.64
CA ILE A 332 4.95 24.82 -0.10
C ILE A 332 4.79 25.62 1.21
N THR A 333 3.88 26.59 1.24
CA THR A 333 3.53 27.37 2.43
C THR A 333 3.08 26.46 3.58
N ARG A 334 2.25 25.43 3.30
CA ARG A 334 1.82 24.46 4.31
C ARG A 334 3.00 23.65 4.87
N THR A 335 3.88 23.15 4.02
CA THR A 335 5.09 22.42 4.45
C THR A 335 5.99 23.31 5.30
N ALA A 336 6.22 24.55 4.88
CA ALA A 336 7.04 25.50 5.63
C ALA A 336 6.43 25.87 6.99
N ASN A 337 5.12 26.10 7.05
CA ASN A 337 4.43 26.34 8.32
C ASN A 337 4.49 25.12 9.26
N LYS A 338 4.50 23.90 8.73
CA LYS A 338 4.71 22.68 9.53
C LYS A 338 6.11 22.63 10.13
N LEU A 339 7.15 23.02 9.38
CA LEU A 339 8.52 23.13 9.89
C LEU A 339 8.61 24.13 11.05
N ILE A 340 7.99 25.30 10.95
CA ILE A 340 7.91 26.28 12.04
C ILE A 340 7.22 25.70 13.28
N GLN A 341 6.08 25.03 13.08
CA GLN A 341 5.34 24.40 14.18
C GLN A 341 6.19 23.37 14.93
N LEU A 342 6.99 22.59 14.21
CA LEU A 342 7.93 21.64 14.79
C LEU A 342 9.06 22.35 15.54
N GLY A 343 9.65 23.41 15.00
CA GLY A 343 10.65 24.23 15.68
C GLY A 343 10.13 24.78 17.01
N ASN A 344 8.89 25.24 17.06
CA ASN A 344 8.27 25.71 18.31
C ASN A 344 8.11 24.61 19.38
N SER A 345 8.08 23.34 18.96
CA SER A 345 7.86 22.19 19.84
C SER A 345 9.14 21.39 20.14
N ASN A 346 10.23 21.63 19.42
CA ASN A 346 11.49 20.91 19.53
C ASN A 346 12.68 21.88 19.36
N SER A 347 13.41 22.12 20.45
CA SER A 347 14.54 23.07 20.50
C SER A 347 15.70 22.70 19.58
N ARG A 348 15.91 21.41 19.30
CA ARG A 348 16.94 20.96 18.34
C ARG A 348 16.54 21.36 16.92
N ILE A 349 15.29 21.11 16.53
CA ILE A 349 14.74 21.56 15.23
C ILE A 349 14.78 23.09 15.15
N GLN A 350 14.41 23.79 16.22
CA GLN A 350 14.46 25.26 16.25
C GLN A 350 15.86 25.81 15.98
N SER A 351 16.88 25.20 16.58
CA SER A 351 18.28 25.61 16.38
C SER A 351 18.68 25.40 14.91
N HIS A 352 18.33 24.26 14.32
CA HIS A 352 18.60 24.00 12.89
C HIS A 352 17.89 24.98 11.95
N LEU A 353 16.65 25.36 12.24
CA LEU A 353 15.96 26.39 11.47
C LEU A 353 16.66 27.75 11.58
N GLN A 354 17.13 28.13 12.78
CA GLN A 354 17.79 29.42 13.03
C GLN A 354 19.21 29.49 12.43
N ASP A 355 19.92 28.37 12.40
CA ASP A 355 21.28 28.27 11.85
C ASP A 355 21.31 28.33 10.31
N ASN A 356 20.18 28.07 9.65
CA ASN A 356 20.05 28.18 8.20
C ASN A 356 19.66 29.61 7.78
N SER A 357 20.65 30.40 7.32
CA SER A 357 20.44 31.80 6.94
C SER A 357 19.47 31.99 5.78
N GLU A 358 19.46 31.09 4.80
CA GLU A 358 18.56 31.15 3.64
C GLU A 358 17.10 30.93 4.07
N TRP A 359 16.87 30.00 4.98
CA TRP A 359 15.55 29.78 5.59
C TRP A 359 15.08 31.00 6.38
N VAL A 360 15.95 31.60 7.20
CA VAL A 360 15.59 32.76 8.03
C VAL A 360 15.21 33.98 7.17
N GLU A 361 15.96 34.23 6.10
CA GLU A 361 15.67 35.27 5.12
C GLU A 361 14.32 35.01 4.45
N TRP A 362 14.13 33.82 3.88
CA TRP A 362 12.88 33.45 3.21
C TRP A 362 11.66 33.46 4.14
N GLN A 363 11.81 32.97 5.36
CA GLN A 363 10.74 32.98 6.37
C GLN A 363 10.27 34.41 6.62
N THR A 364 11.21 35.34 6.78
CA THR A 364 10.94 36.74 7.13
C THR A 364 10.38 37.51 5.93
N ASP A 365 10.97 37.33 4.75
CA ASP A 365 10.66 38.15 3.58
C ASP A 365 9.53 37.61 2.72
N VAL A 366 9.26 36.30 2.78
CA VAL A 366 8.27 35.64 1.92
C VAL A 366 7.15 35.02 2.75
N LEU A 367 7.47 34.07 3.65
CA LEU A 367 6.45 33.27 4.32
C LEU A 367 5.53 34.10 5.22
N VAL A 368 6.08 35.04 6.00
CA VAL A 368 5.29 35.94 6.86
C VAL A 368 4.27 36.72 6.03
N LYS A 369 4.72 37.36 4.94
CA LYS A 369 3.84 38.14 4.04
C LYS A 369 2.77 37.26 3.39
N ARG A 370 3.09 36.01 3.06
CA ARG A 370 2.11 35.06 2.49
C ARG A 370 1.05 34.63 3.49
N ASN A 371 1.46 34.34 4.73
CA ASN A 371 0.54 33.96 5.80
C ASN A 371 -0.48 35.08 6.14
N GLU A 372 -0.15 36.34 5.83
CA GLU A 372 -1.08 37.48 5.95
C GLU A 372 -2.15 37.52 4.83
N VAL A 373 -1.85 36.94 3.67
CA VAL A 373 -2.70 36.99 2.47
C VAL A 373 -3.52 35.72 2.28
N GLU A 374 -3.00 34.55 2.69
CA GLU A 374 -3.62 33.24 2.44
C GLU A 374 -4.18 32.61 3.73
N ASN A 375 -5.49 32.31 3.76
CA ASN A 375 -6.06 31.46 4.82
C ASN A 375 -5.70 30.00 4.53
N VAL A 376 -4.57 29.56 5.07
CA VAL A 376 -3.98 28.22 4.86
C VAL A 376 -4.90 27.08 5.35
N TYR A 377 -5.95 27.37 6.12
CA TYR A 377 -6.92 26.40 6.64
C TYR A 377 -8.21 26.27 5.80
N HIS A 378 -8.43 27.12 4.79
CA HIS A 378 -9.66 27.16 3.98
C HIS A 378 -9.43 26.95 2.48
N TRP A 379 -8.32 26.31 2.10
CA TRP A 379 -8.06 25.97 0.70
C TRP A 379 -8.96 24.79 0.26
N ALA A 380 -10.17 25.10 -0.21
CA ALA A 380 -10.94 24.19 -1.04
C ALA A 380 -10.23 24.11 -2.39
N CYS A 381 -9.79 22.91 -2.78
CA CYS A 381 -9.24 22.63 -4.09
C CYS A 381 -10.16 23.24 -5.15
N GLY A 382 -9.64 24.21 -5.90
CA GLY A 382 -10.23 24.62 -7.17
C GLY A 382 -9.91 23.58 -8.23
#